data_AF-A0A1G2MSS8-F1
#
_entry.id   AF-A0A1G2MSS8-F1
#
_cell.length_a   1.000
_cell.length_b   1.000
_cell.length_c   1.000
_cell.angle_alpha   90.00
_cell.angle_beta   90.00
_cell.angle_gamma   90.00
#
_symmetry.space_group_name_H-M   'P 1'
#
loop_
_entity.id
_entity.type
_entity.pdbx_description
1 polymer ?
#
loop_
_entity_poly.entity_id
_entity_poly.type
_entity_poly.pdbx_seq_one_letter_code
_entity_poly.pdbx_strand_id
1 'polypeptide(L)'
;MYFIQKNTFRKRVATIGLLTGAYLGGLWIFHSYTPLYGQYQSYYLLSEARALGYTLSHFRSQTASVFFSSGENHSGEVNKFALSVPVLLYHGILKKSDGVNVDLNTFEDQMFTLKEAGYSTVGAEDLYQFLLGKKQLPEKSFVLTSC
;
A
#
# COMPACT_ATOMS: atom_id res chain seq x y z
N MET A 1 54.80 12.30 37.70
CA MET A 1 53.99 13.36 37.04
C MET A 1 53.77 12.92 35.59
N TYR A 2 52.58 12.41 35.24
CA TYR A 2 52.30 11.81 33.93
C TYR A 2 51.91 12.91 32.93
N PHE A 3 52.82 13.28 32.03
CA PHE A 3 52.64 14.36 31.06
C PHE A 3 51.91 13.83 29.82
N ILE A 4 50.58 13.95 29.79
CA ILE A 4 49.79 13.54 28.61
C ILE A 4 50.01 14.56 27.50
N GLN A 5 50.58 14.10 26.39
CA GLN A 5 50.83 14.88 25.18
C GLN A 5 49.51 15.48 24.65
N LYS A 6 49.39 16.82 24.60
CA LYS A 6 48.15 17.56 24.26
C LYS A 6 47.47 17.08 22.97
N ASN A 7 48.23 16.59 21.98
CA ASN A 7 47.69 16.06 20.73
C ASN A 7 46.94 14.73 20.90
N THR A 8 47.34 13.88 21.84
CA THR A 8 46.69 12.59 22.12
C THR A 8 45.36 12.80 22.86
N PHE A 9 45.30 13.82 23.72
CA PHE A 9 44.07 14.21 24.41
C PHE A 9 43.01 14.76 23.44
N ARG A 10 43.39 15.67 22.54
CA ARG A 10 42.48 16.24 21.52
C ARG A 10 41.87 15.17 20.60
N LYS A 11 42.66 14.17 20.19
CA LYS A 11 42.17 13.06 19.37
C LYS A 11 41.12 12.20 20.10
N ARG A 12 41.32 11.93 21.40
CA ARG A 12 40.36 11.17 22.21
C ARG A 12 39.05 11.91 22.43
N VAL A 13 39.11 13.23 22.66
CA VAL A 13 37.90 14.05 22.78
C VAL A 13 37.12 14.10 21.46
N ALA A 14 37.84 14.17 20.33
CA ALA A 14 37.20 14.14 19.01
C ALA A 14 36.52 12.80 18.71
N THR A 15 37.16 11.66 19.02
CA THR A 15 36.52 10.34 18.82
C THR A 15 35.33 10.12 19.76
N ILE A 16 35.43 10.54 21.02
CA ILE A 16 34.30 10.45 21.96
C ILE A 16 33.12 11.30 21.45
N GLY A 17 33.38 12.53 20.99
CA GLY A 17 32.34 13.40 20.41
C GLY A 17 31.66 12.81 19.16
N LEU A 18 32.42 12.10 18.32
CA LEU A 18 31.89 11.44 17.12
C LEU A 18 30.99 10.26 17.50
N LEU A 19 31.41 9.45 18.47
CA LEU A 19 30.64 8.31 18.97
C LEU A 19 29.36 8.76 19.68
N THR A 20 29.44 9.80 20.52
CA THR A 20 28.25 10.34 21.19
C THR A 20 27.28 10.99 20.20
N GLY A 21 27.79 11.70 19.20
CA GLY A 21 26.98 12.25 18.12
C GLY A 21 26.25 11.18 17.32
N ALA A 22 26.95 10.10 16.95
CA ALA A 22 26.33 8.96 16.26
C ALA A 22 25.27 8.26 17.12
N TYR A 23 25.53 8.07 18.41
CA TYR A 23 24.58 7.46 19.34
C TYR A 23 23.32 8.31 19.55
N LEU A 24 23.49 9.61 19.78
CA LEU A 24 22.37 10.54 19.96
C LEU A 24 21.57 10.73 18.66
N GLY A 25 22.24 10.76 17.51
CA GLY A 25 21.59 10.78 16.21
C GLY A 25 20.78 9.51 15.96
N GLY A 26 21.32 8.34 16.29
CA GLY A 26 20.60 7.07 16.21
C GLY A 26 19.39 7.01 17.14
N LEU A 27 19.50 7.51 18.37
CA LEU A 27 18.39 7.63 19.31
C LEU A 27 17.31 8.59 18.81
N TRP A 28 17.71 9.72 18.23
CA TRP A 28 16.77 10.70 17.67
C TRP A 28 16.02 10.15 16.47
N ILE A 29 16.70 9.47 15.56
CA ILE A 29 16.11 8.72 14.45
C ILE A 29 15.14 7.67 14.99
N PHE A 30 15.60 6.81 15.90
CA PHE A 30 14.77 5.77 16.49
C PHE A 30 13.50 6.35 17.12
N HIS A 31 13.62 7.39 17.94
CA HIS A 31 12.47 8.06 18.58
C HIS A 31 11.53 8.70 17.55
N SER A 32 12.07 9.38 16.54
CA SER A 32 11.26 9.97 15.47
C SER A 32 10.48 8.92 14.66
N TYR A 33 10.99 7.69 14.59
CA TYR A 33 10.36 6.57 13.88
C TYR A 33 9.66 5.56 14.80
N THR A 34 9.66 5.74 16.13
CA THR A 34 8.90 4.89 17.07
C THR A 34 7.42 4.69 16.72
N PRO A 35 6.66 5.71 16.23
CA PRO A 35 5.26 5.48 15.87
C PRO A 35 5.08 4.53 14.67
N LEU A 36 6.10 4.31 13.85
CA LEU A 36 6.04 3.35 12.73
C LEU A 36 6.22 1.90 13.21
N TYR A 37 7.07 1.66 14.20
CA TYR A 37 7.31 0.31 14.73
C TYR A 37 6.17 -0.21 15.60
N GLY A 38 5.43 0.68 16.27
CA GLY A 38 4.25 0.29 17.06
C GLY A 38 3.12 -0.34 16.24
N GLN A 39 3.11 -0.12 14.92
CA GLN A 39 2.14 -0.71 13.98
C GLN A 39 2.68 -1.91 13.20
N TYR A 40 3.95 -2.29 13.38
CA TYR A 40 4.57 -3.39 12.63
C TYR A 40 4.14 -4.75 13.18
N GLN A 41 2.95 -5.19 12.76
CA GLN A 41 2.44 -6.53 13.05
C GLN A 41 3.24 -7.56 12.25
N SER A 42 3.71 -8.64 12.90
CA SER A 42 4.44 -9.74 12.24
C SER A 42 3.66 -10.39 11.10
N TYR A 43 2.34 -10.19 11.06
CA TYR A 43 1.46 -10.63 9.98
C TYR A 43 1.76 -9.99 8.61
N TYR A 44 2.34 -8.79 8.55
CA TYR A 44 2.70 -8.15 7.28
C TYR A 44 3.80 -8.94 6.53
N LEU A 45 4.80 -9.45 7.24
CA LEU A 45 5.87 -10.28 6.64
C LEU A 45 5.31 -11.61 6.08
N LEU A 46 4.37 -12.23 6.80
CA LEU A 46 3.68 -13.43 6.33
C LEU A 46 2.80 -13.15 5.10
N SER A 47 2.18 -11.96 5.04
CA SER A 47 1.36 -11.55 3.89
C SER A 47 2.22 -11.32 2.63
N GLU A 48 3.38 -10.69 2.76
CA GLU A 48 4.32 -10.47 1.66
C GLU A 48 4.88 -11.79 1.14
N ALA A 49 5.27 -12.71 2.04
CA ALA A 49 5.73 -14.05 1.66
C ALA A 49 4.66 -14.84 0.89
N ARG A 50 3.39 -14.72 1.30
CA ARG A 50 2.25 -15.32 0.58
C ARG A 50 2.03 -14.65 -0.78
N ALA A 51 2.05 -13.32 -0.84
CA ALA A 51 1.88 -12.55 -2.07
C ALA A 51 2.98 -12.85 -3.11
N LEU A 52 4.22 -13.06 -2.67
CA LEU A 52 5.32 -13.54 -3.52
C LEU A 52 5.05 -14.95 -4.07
N GLY A 53 4.52 -15.86 -3.26
CA GLY A 53 4.08 -17.18 -3.72
C GLY A 53 2.96 -17.13 -4.76
N TYR A 54 1.98 -16.23 -4.59
CA TYR A 54 0.94 -15.98 -5.58
C TYR A 54 1.51 -15.38 -6.87
N THR A 55 2.38 -14.38 -6.77
CA THR A 55 3.00 -13.72 -7.93
C THR A 55 3.87 -14.68 -8.72
N LEU A 56 4.68 -15.51 -8.04
CA LEU A 56 5.57 -16.47 -8.69
C LEU A 56 4.79 -17.62 -9.36
N SER A 57 3.69 -18.08 -8.74
CA SER A 57 2.83 -19.10 -9.35
C SER A 57 2.11 -18.61 -10.61
N HIS A 58 1.78 -17.31 -10.68
CA HIS A 58 1.15 -16.69 -11.85
C HIS A 58 2.17 -16.09 -12.84
N PHE A 59 3.46 -16.00 -12.51
CA PHE A 59 4.50 -15.57 -13.44
C PHE A 59 4.67 -16.54 -14.63
N ARG A 60 4.26 -17.81 -14.48
CA ARG A 60 4.23 -18.78 -15.58
C ARG A 60 3.14 -18.54 -16.63
N SER A 61 2.19 -17.61 -16.43
CA SER A 61 1.10 -17.36 -17.39
C SER A 61 1.18 -16.05 -18.17
N GLN A 62 2.11 -15.12 -17.86
CA GLN A 62 2.16 -13.80 -18.51
C GLN A 62 3.08 -13.67 -19.74
N THR A 63 3.67 -14.75 -20.25
CA THR A 63 4.25 -14.72 -21.62
C THR A 63 3.20 -14.89 -22.71
N ALA A 64 1.93 -15.13 -22.36
CA ALA A 64 0.83 -15.13 -23.30
C ALA A 64 0.21 -13.74 -23.42
N SER A 65 0.65 -13.02 -24.44
CA SER A 65 -0.01 -11.90 -25.14
C SER A 65 0.18 -10.46 -24.62
N VAL A 66 1.23 -9.81 -25.14
CA VAL A 66 1.15 -8.40 -25.49
C VAL A 66 0.27 -8.29 -26.74
N PHE A 67 -1.04 -8.13 -26.56
CA PHE A 67 -1.93 -7.75 -27.67
C PHE A 67 -1.87 -6.23 -27.85
N PHE A 68 -1.16 -5.77 -28.87
CA PHE A 68 -1.33 -4.43 -29.41
C PHE A 68 -2.73 -4.33 -30.03
N SER A 69 -3.67 -3.68 -29.35
CA SER A 69 -4.95 -3.31 -29.94
C SER A 69 -4.73 -2.04 -30.78
N SER A 70 -4.57 -2.25 -32.09
CA SER A 70 -4.72 -1.19 -33.11
C SER A 70 -6.18 -0.77 -33.12
N GLY A 71 -6.43 0.53 -33.09
CA GLY A 71 -7.75 1.10 -32.90
C GLY A 71 -8.72 0.80 -34.04
N GLU A 72 -9.93 0.41 -33.67
CA GLU A 72 -11.13 0.59 -34.48
C GLU A 72 -12.25 1.16 -33.61
N ASN A 73 -12.84 2.26 -34.08
CA ASN A 73 -14.00 2.90 -33.50
C ASN A 73 -15.25 2.07 -33.81
N HIS A 74 -15.81 1.39 -32.80
CA HIS A 74 -17.16 0.84 -32.87
C HIS A 74 -17.99 1.28 -31.67
N SER A 75 -18.95 2.16 -31.95
CA SER A 75 -20.01 2.64 -31.07
C SER A 75 -21.06 1.56 -30.82
N GLY A 76 -20.71 0.59 -29.98
CA GLY A 76 -21.62 -0.35 -29.34
C GLY A 76 -21.02 -0.73 -28.00
N GLU A 77 -21.80 -0.69 -26.92
CA GLU A 77 -21.37 -1.18 -25.60
C GLU A 77 -21.05 -2.68 -25.70
N VAL A 78 -19.82 -3.00 -26.08
CA VAL A 78 -19.25 -4.31 -25.82
C VAL A 78 -19.07 -4.36 -24.31
N ASN A 79 -19.88 -5.19 -23.66
CA ASN A 79 -19.85 -5.38 -22.21
C ASN A 79 -18.46 -5.96 -21.86
N LYS A 80 -17.52 -5.08 -21.57
CA LYS A 80 -16.12 -5.44 -21.36
C LYS A 80 -16.01 -6.01 -19.95
N PHE A 81 -15.33 -7.15 -19.83
CA PHE A 81 -15.10 -7.81 -18.55
C PHE A 81 -13.88 -7.23 -17.85
N ALA A 82 -13.90 -7.25 -16.52
CA ALA A 82 -12.80 -6.82 -15.67
C ALA A 82 -11.60 -7.74 -15.81
N LEU A 83 -10.43 -7.13 -16.04
CA LEU A 83 -9.13 -7.81 -15.92
C LEU A 83 -8.62 -7.81 -14.47
N SER A 84 -9.08 -6.86 -13.66
CA SER A 84 -8.78 -6.73 -12.24
C SER A 84 -9.93 -6.03 -11.52
N VAL A 85 -10.04 -6.25 -10.21
CA VAL A 85 -11.08 -5.64 -9.36
C VAL A 85 -10.40 -4.92 -8.20
N PRO A 86 -10.45 -3.58 -8.13
CA PRO A 86 -9.90 -2.83 -7.01
C PRO A 86 -10.71 -3.07 -5.72
N VAL A 87 -10.00 -3.07 -4.59
CA VAL A 87 -10.58 -3.15 -3.25
C VAL A 87 -10.29 -1.85 -2.53
N LEU A 88 -11.33 -1.08 -2.22
CA LEU A 88 -11.25 0.21 -1.55
C LEU A 88 -11.46 0.02 -0.05
N LEU A 89 -10.42 0.29 0.74
CA LEU A 89 -10.45 0.19 2.20
C LEU A 89 -10.74 1.56 2.82
N TYR A 90 -11.77 1.62 3.66
CA TYR A 90 -12.06 2.77 4.52
C TYR A 90 -11.86 2.39 5.99
N HIS A 91 -11.09 3.16 6.75
CA HIS A 91 -10.92 2.90 8.18
C HIS A 91 -12.18 3.24 8.99
N GLY A 92 -12.86 4.32 8.61
CA GLY A 92 -14.06 4.78 9.29
C GLY A 92 -14.59 6.09 8.71
N ILE A 93 -15.86 6.37 9.01
CA ILE A 93 -16.55 7.59 8.59
C ILE A 93 -16.88 8.39 9.85
N LEU A 94 -16.26 9.56 10.00
CA LEU A 94 -16.38 10.43 11.17
C LEU A 94 -17.05 11.77 10.81
N LYS A 95 -17.31 12.61 11.82
CA LYS A 95 -17.81 13.97 11.59
C LYS A 95 -16.74 14.92 11.01
N LYS A 96 -15.47 14.63 11.27
CA LYS A 96 -14.32 15.39 10.79
C LYS A 96 -13.20 14.40 10.48
N SER A 97 -12.56 14.55 9.34
CA SER A 97 -11.39 13.75 9.01
C SER A 97 -10.24 13.98 10.01
N ASP A 98 -9.59 12.89 10.39
CA ASP A 98 -8.41 12.87 11.25
C ASP A 98 -7.14 12.42 10.50
N GLY A 99 -7.21 12.36 9.16
CA GLY A 99 -6.15 11.87 8.28
C GLY A 99 -6.13 10.37 8.03
N VAL A 100 -6.86 9.58 8.84
CA VAL A 100 -7.02 8.12 8.67
C VAL A 100 -8.46 7.79 8.27
N ASN A 101 -9.41 8.46 8.92
CA ASN A 101 -10.83 8.38 8.66
C ASN A 101 -11.28 9.52 7.74
N VAL A 102 -12.28 9.24 6.92
CA VAL A 102 -12.93 10.24 6.07
C VAL A 102 -14.13 10.84 6.79
N ASP A 103 -14.48 12.08 6.46
CA ASP A 103 -15.78 12.59 6.88
C ASP A 103 -16.90 12.12 5.96
N LEU A 104 -18.15 12.22 6.42
CA LEU A 104 -19.32 11.75 5.69
C LEU A 104 -19.46 12.39 4.31
N ASN A 105 -19.27 13.71 4.18
CA ASN A 105 -19.46 14.41 2.91
C ASN A 105 -18.41 13.94 1.89
N THR A 106 -17.15 13.84 2.33
CA THR A 106 -16.06 13.31 1.48
C THR A 106 -16.34 11.89 1.02
N PHE A 107 -16.85 11.02 1.91
CA PHE A 107 -17.22 9.65 1.54
C PHE A 107 -18.33 9.62 0.50
N GLU A 108 -19.40 10.40 0.71
CA GLU A 108 -20.53 10.48 -0.22
C GLU A 108 -20.09 10.98 -1.60
N ASP A 109 -19.31 12.07 -1.65
CA ASP A 109 -18.79 12.63 -2.89
C ASP A 109 -17.96 11.60 -3.68
N GLN A 110 -17.13 10.80 -2.99
CA GLN A 110 -16.36 9.72 -3.60
C GLN A 110 -17.28 8.63 -4.17
N MET A 111 -18.32 8.22 -3.42
CA MET A 111 -19.25 7.19 -3.88
C MET A 111 -20.09 7.66 -5.08
N PHE A 112 -20.54 8.91 -5.08
CA PHE A 112 -21.25 9.49 -6.21
C PHE A 112 -20.35 9.62 -7.44
N THR A 113 -19.10 10.07 -7.26
CA THR A 113 -18.12 10.14 -8.34
C THR A 113 -17.91 8.78 -9.01
N LEU A 114 -17.76 7.71 -8.21
CA LEU A 114 -17.65 6.35 -8.74
C LEU A 114 -18.91 5.92 -9.51
N LYS A 115 -20.10 6.22 -8.97
CA LYS A 115 -21.37 5.90 -9.60
C LYS A 115 -21.53 6.61 -10.95
N GLU A 116 -21.23 7.90 -11.01
CA GLU A 116 -21.28 8.71 -12.22
C GLU A 116 -20.27 8.25 -13.28
N ALA A 117 -19.09 7.80 -12.84
CA ALA A 117 -18.10 7.19 -13.71
C ALA A 117 -18.47 5.77 -14.18
N GLY A 118 -19.60 5.22 -13.73
CA GLY A 118 -20.12 3.91 -14.14
C GLY A 118 -19.53 2.73 -13.38
N TYR A 119 -18.93 2.95 -12.21
CA TYR A 119 -18.47 1.88 -11.33
C TYR A 119 -19.63 1.22 -10.58
N SER A 120 -19.48 -0.08 -10.34
CA SER A 120 -20.45 -0.89 -9.60
C SER A 120 -19.75 -1.68 -8.50
N THR A 121 -20.29 -1.57 -7.29
CA THR A 121 -19.82 -2.37 -6.15
C THR A 121 -20.20 -3.85 -6.37
N VAL A 122 -19.29 -4.76 -6.02
CA VAL A 122 -19.54 -6.21 -5.99
C VAL A 122 -19.28 -6.77 -4.59
N GLY A 123 -19.92 -7.89 -4.26
CA GLY A 123 -19.75 -8.54 -2.97
C GLY A 123 -18.44 -9.33 -2.84
N ALA A 124 -18.06 -9.66 -1.61
CA ALA A 124 -16.87 -10.46 -1.33
C ALA A 124 -16.91 -11.86 -1.99
N GLU A 125 -18.09 -12.50 -2.03
CA GLU A 125 -18.27 -13.79 -2.70
C GLU A 125 -18.02 -13.67 -4.22
N ASP A 126 -18.50 -12.60 -4.83
CA ASP A 126 -18.30 -12.35 -6.26
C ASP A 126 -16.84 -12.11 -6.60
N LEU A 127 -16.12 -11.36 -5.74
CA LEU A 127 -14.68 -11.20 -5.83
C LEU A 127 -13.98 -12.56 -5.69
N TYR A 128 -14.38 -13.39 -4.73
CA TYR A 128 -13.81 -14.72 -4.53
C TYR A 128 -13.98 -15.60 -5.78
N GLN A 129 -15.18 -15.67 -6.34
CA GLN A 129 -15.44 -16.43 -7.57
C GLN A 129 -14.68 -15.85 -8.78
N PHE A 130 -14.51 -14.53 -8.86
CA PHE A 130 -13.69 -13.88 -9.88
C PHE A 130 -12.22 -14.29 -9.77
N LEU A 131 -11.65 -14.28 -8.57
CA LEU A 131 -10.26 -14.70 -8.32
C LEU A 131 -10.03 -16.18 -8.65
N LEU A 132 -11.06 -17.03 -8.51
CA LEU A 132 -11.02 -18.42 -8.94
C LEU A 132 -11.20 -18.63 -10.45
N GLY A 133 -11.43 -17.55 -11.22
CA GLY A 133 -11.76 -17.62 -12.66
C GLY A 133 -13.15 -18.22 -12.94
N LYS A 134 -14.02 -18.35 -11.94
CA LYS A 134 -15.35 -18.96 -12.04
C LYS A 134 -16.45 -17.96 -12.41
N LYS A 135 -16.20 -16.67 -12.18
CA LYS A 135 -17.14 -15.58 -12.48
C LYS A 135 -16.42 -14.47 -13.24
N GLN A 136 -17.01 -14.00 -14.33
CA GLN A 136 -16.57 -12.76 -14.98
C GLN A 136 -17.37 -11.60 -14.39
N LEU A 137 -16.69 -10.48 -14.14
CA LEU A 137 -17.29 -9.26 -13.62
C LEU A 137 -17.20 -8.14 -14.68
N PRO A 138 -18.12 -7.17 -14.69
CA PRO A 138 -18.02 -5.99 -15.55
C PRO A 138 -16.72 -5.20 -15.31
N GLU A 139 -16.18 -4.54 -16.35
CA GLU A 139 -14.89 -3.82 -16.30
C GLU A 139 -14.78 -2.82 -15.14
N LYS A 140 -15.88 -2.18 -14.75
CA LYS A 140 -15.92 -1.17 -13.69
C LYS A 140 -16.41 -1.72 -12.34
N SER A 141 -16.18 -3.00 -12.06
CA SER A 141 -16.47 -3.57 -10.75
C SER A 141 -15.42 -3.19 -9.71
N PHE A 142 -15.85 -2.92 -8.46
CA PHE A 142 -14.95 -2.71 -7.31
C PHE A 142 -15.56 -3.30 -6.02
N VAL A 143 -14.73 -3.52 -5.01
CA VAL A 143 -15.17 -3.94 -3.67
C VAL A 143 -14.92 -2.83 -2.68
N LEU A 144 -15.87 -2.63 -1.77
CA LEU A 144 -15.75 -1.71 -0.65
C LEU A 144 -15.53 -2.51 0.64
N THR A 145 -14.52 -2.14 1.44
CA THR A 145 -14.20 -2.81 2.71
C THR A 145 -13.95 -1.80 3.82
N SER A 146 -14.15 -2.24 5.07
CA SER A 146 -13.77 -1.50 6.27
C SER A 146 -12.88 -2.34 7.18
N CYS A 147 -12.01 -1.67 7.95
CA CYS A 147 -11.11 -2.30 8.92
C CYS A 147 -11.74 -2.41 10.31
#